data_AF-G7CI83-F1
#
_entry.id   AF-G7CI83-F1
#
_cell.length_a   1.000
_cell.length_b   1.000
_cell.length_c   1.000
_cell.angle_alpha   90.00
_cell.angle_beta   90.00
_cell.angle_gamma   90.00
#
_symmetry.space_group_name_H-M   'P 1'
#
loop_
_entity.id
_entity.type
_entity.pdbx_description
1 polymer ?
#
loop_
_entity_poly.entity_id
_entity_poly.type
_entity_poly.pdbx_seq_one_letter_code
_entity_poly.pdbx_strand_id
1 'polypeptide(L)'
;MTSLSVSAEPGTDPAYPEVRVFSDLDPEADTADMVRTVERLVREALRHRGIGGGARVRLSTPTAPDDPILIQINLLVRDKPVRMQTLNDSPHRWDAVLRRLDRQIVRAWGPWRPRPWPDSTRTLLTAPGHATIVRRKEVAAARTTPWCASEILDAMDYNMHLFTDVETGEEAVVYRAGPTGLRLVRQRHVHPPREPGPDALVVNSRPAPTLTEDTALARLCDHRLHFVFFTDADSGRGKLLYPRYDGGIGLITPTGGVDAVTG
;
A
#
# COMPACT_ATOMS: atom_id res chain seq x y z
N MET A 1 -18.23 -13.07 19.78
CA MET A 1 -16.84 -12.78 20.19
C MET A 1 -15.90 -13.58 19.29
N THR A 2 -15.77 -13.18 18.03
CA THR A 2 -14.91 -13.86 17.05
C THR A 2 -13.87 -12.85 16.61
N SER A 3 -12.67 -13.01 17.16
CA SER A 3 -11.51 -12.15 16.88
C SER A 3 -10.99 -12.49 15.48
N LEU A 4 -11.34 -11.66 14.48
CA LEU A 4 -10.70 -11.66 13.17
C LEU A 4 -9.33 -10.99 13.31
N SER A 5 -8.34 -11.78 13.75
CA SER A 5 -6.94 -11.37 13.78
C SER A 5 -6.39 -11.37 12.35
N VAL A 6 -6.62 -10.27 11.61
CA VAL A 6 -5.92 -10.00 10.35
C VAL A 6 -4.53 -9.48 10.71
N SER A 7 -3.59 -10.40 10.92
CA SER A 7 -2.18 -10.14 11.20
C SER A 7 -1.65 -9.01 10.33
N ALA A 8 -1.44 -7.86 10.96
CA ALA A 8 -0.67 -6.76 10.44
C ALA A 8 0.80 -7.11 10.66
N GLU A 9 1.40 -7.90 9.78
CA GLU A 9 2.83 -8.16 9.92
C GLU A 9 3.65 -6.95 9.48
N PRO A 10 4.75 -6.65 10.21
CA PRO A 10 5.69 -5.60 9.89
C PRO A 10 6.30 -5.86 8.51
N GLY A 11 6.62 -4.79 7.78
CA GLY A 11 7.13 -4.85 6.40
C GLY A 11 8.56 -5.37 6.28
N THR A 12 8.89 -6.48 6.92
CA THR A 12 10.26 -6.97 7.03
C THR A 12 10.34 -8.48 7.28
N ASP A 13 9.46 -9.29 6.69
CA ASP A 13 9.65 -10.75 6.70
C ASP A 13 10.36 -11.21 5.40
N PRO A 14 11.67 -11.51 5.44
CA PRO A 14 12.47 -11.80 4.27
C PRO A 14 12.60 -13.32 4.11
N ALA A 15 11.52 -14.05 3.84
CA ALA A 15 11.61 -15.51 3.72
C ALA A 15 10.37 -16.12 3.07
N TYR A 16 10.10 -15.81 1.80
CA TYR A 16 9.18 -16.64 1.04
C TYR A 16 9.99 -17.69 0.27
N PRO A 17 10.28 -18.89 0.82
CA PRO A 17 10.99 -19.94 0.08
C PRO A 17 10.11 -20.56 -1.01
N GLU A 18 8.79 -20.50 -0.84
CA GLU A 18 7.80 -21.09 -1.73
C GLU A 18 6.56 -20.20 -1.84
N VAL A 19 5.72 -20.48 -2.84
CA VAL A 19 4.42 -19.81 -2.96
C VAL A 19 3.48 -20.40 -1.91
N ARG A 20 2.91 -19.55 -1.06
CA ARG A 20 1.91 -19.91 -0.05
C ARG A 20 0.66 -19.06 -0.22
N VAL A 21 -0.48 -19.72 -0.27
CA VAL A 21 -1.79 -19.06 -0.42
C VAL A 21 -2.57 -19.15 0.89
N PHE A 22 -3.01 -18.00 1.39
CA PHE A 22 -3.89 -17.86 2.53
C PHE A 22 -5.25 -17.38 2.03
N SER A 23 -6.32 -18.07 2.40
CA SER A 23 -7.69 -17.72 1.98
C SER A 23 -8.52 -17.40 3.21
N ASP A 24 -9.16 -16.24 3.22
CA ASP A 24 -10.25 -15.91 4.16
C ASP A 24 -11.63 -16.14 3.52
N LEU A 25 -11.68 -16.78 2.34
CA LEU A 25 -12.93 -17.12 1.65
C LEU A 25 -13.61 -18.32 2.33
N ASP A 26 -14.91 -18.44 2.15
CA ASP A 26 -15.68 -19.57 2.67
C ASP A 26 -15.12 -20.92 2.16
N PRO A 27 -14.91 -21.92 3.05
CA PRO A 27 -14.20 -23.14 2.72
C PRO A 27 -15.10 -24.15 2.00
N GLU A 28 -15.40 -23.85 0.74
CA GLU A 28 -16.10 -24.76 -0.17
C GLU A 28 -15.10 -25.49 -1.11
N ALA A 29 -15.55 -26.55 -1.77
CA ALA A 29 -14.69 -27.34 -2.67
C ALA A 29 -14.06 -26.47 -3.78
N ASP A 30 -14.84 -25.54 -4.32
CA ASP A 30 -14.41 -24.58 -5.35
C ASP A 30 -13.31 -23.64 -4.83
N THR A 31 -13.37 -23.25 -3.55
CA THR A 31 -12.32 -22.44 -2.90
C THR A 31 -10.99 -23.20 -2.84
N ALA A 32 -11.02 -24.51 -2.52
CA ALA A 32 -9.81 -25.32 -2.47
C ALA A 32 -9.17 -25.50 -3.86
N ASP A 33 -9.97 -25.70 -4.90
CA ASP A 33 -9.50 -25.77 -6.29
C ASP A 33 -8.95 -24.43 -6.78
N MET A 34 -9.59 -23.33 -6.41
CA MET A 34 -9.10 -21.99 -6.70
C MET A 34 -7.75 -21.73 -6.02
N VAL A 35 -7.61 -22.06 -4.73
CA VAL A 35 -6.33 -21.90 -4.00
C VAL A 35 -5.20 -22.64 -4.71
N ARG A 36 -5.40 -23.91 -5.08
CA ARG A 36 -4.41 -24.70 -5.84
C ARG A 36 -4.09 -24.08 -7.20
N THR A 37 -5.11 -23.57 -7.89
CA THR A 37 -4.95 -22.92 -9.19
C THR A 37 -4.12 -21.65 -9.07
N VAL A 38 -4.42 -20.79 -8.10
CA VAL A 38 -3.68 -19.55 -7.85
C VAL A 38 -2.24 -19.84 -7.49
N GLU A 39 -2.00 -20.82 -6.61
CA GLU A 39 -0.64 -21.21 -6.22
C GLU A 39 0.19 -21.62 -7.45
N ARG A 40 -0.37 -22.49 -8.31
CA ARG A 40 0.28 -22.97 -9.53
C ARG A 40 0.57 -21.81 -10.49
N LEU A 41 -0.42 -20.96 -10.77
CA LEU A 41 -0.28 -19.84 -11.71
C LEU A 41 0.74 -18.80 -11.23
N VAL A 42 0.73 -18.46 -9.94
CA VAL A 42 1.73 -17.53 -9.38
C VAL A 42 3.12 -18.16 -9.46
N ARG A 43 3.27 -19.43 -9.08
CA ARG A 43 4.55 -20.15 -9.18
C ARG A 43 5.10 -20.17 -10.60
N GLU A 44 4.26 -20.40 -11.59
CA GLU A 44 4.63 -20.36 -13.01
C GLU A 44 5.07 -18.97 -13.45
N ALA A 45 4.33 -17.92 -13.07
CA ALA A 45 4.69 -16.53 -13.38
C ALA A 45 6.04 -16.13 -12.76
N LEU A 46 6.31 -16.54 -11.51
CA LEU A 46 7.60 -16.30 -10.85
C LEU A 46 8.75 -17.02 -11.58
N ARG A 47 8.56 -18.29 -11.94
CA ARG A 47 9.56 -19.07 -12.70
C ARG A 47 9.85 -18.47 -14.07
N HIS A 48 8.81 -18.01 -14.78
CA HIS A 48 8.96 -17.35 -16.08
C HIS A 48 9.82 -16.08 -15.98
N ARG A 49 9.76 -15.37 -14.84
CA ARG A 49 10.59 -14.21 -14.54
C ARG A 49 11.91 -14.54 -13.84
N GLY A 50 12.29 -15.82 -13.71
CA GLY A 50 13.54 -16.22 -13.06
C GLY A 50 13.61 -15.85 -11.57
N ILE A 51 12.46 -15.69 -10.91
CA ILE A 51 12.42 -15.47 -9.46
C ILE A 51 12.60 -16.82 -8.77
N GLY A 52 13.74 -16.99 -8.10
CA GLY A 52 14.06 -18.23 -7.37
C GLY A 52 13.32 -18.39 -6.04
N GLY A 53 12.82 -17.29 -5.48
CA GLY A 53 12.00 -17.29 -4.27
C GLY A 53 10.51 -17.55 -4.53
N GLY A 54 9.75 -17.50 -3.46
CA GLY A 54 8.30 -17.67 -3.41
C GLY A 54 7.53 -16.37 -3.25
N ALA A 55 6.25 -16.51 -2.90
CA ALA A 55 5.35 -15.40 -2.66
C ALA A 55 4.29 -15.76 -1.63
N ARG A 56 3.86 -14.79 -0.83
CA ARG A 56 2.68 -14.90 0.03
C ARG A 56 1.48 -14.30 -0.68
N VAL A 57 0.51 -15.13 -0.99
CA VAL A 57 -0.76 -14.75 -1.59
C VAL A 57 -1.84 -14.74 -0.51
N ARG A 58 -2.65 -13.68 -0.46
CA ARG A 58 -3.86 -13.61 0.36
C ARG A 58 -5.07 -13.41 -0.55
N LEU A 59 -6.09 -14.23 -0.37
CA LEU A 59 -7.38 -14.16 -1.04
C LEU A 59 -8.45 -13.83 0.01
N SER A 60 -9.28 -12.83 -0.27
CA SER A 60 -10.36 -12.41 0.63
C SER A 60 -11.49 -11.73 -0.13
N THR A 61 -12.72 -11.89 0.32
CA THR A 61 -13.90 -11.12 -0.09
C THR A 61 -14.10 -9.96 0.90
N PRO A 62 -13.87 -8.70 0.51
CA PRO A 62 -13.75 -7.63 1.49
C PRO A 62 -15.04 -7.26 2.23
N THR A 63 -16.19 -7.33 1.58
CA THR A 63 -17.47 -6.92 2.18
C THR A 63 -18.47 -8.08 2.24
N ALA A 64 -18.67 -8.78 1.12
CA ALA A 64 -19.63 -9.87 1.00
C ALA A 64 -19.06 -11.05 0.19
N PRO A 65 -19.56 -12.29 0.39
CA PRO A 65 -19.07 -13.49 -0.32
C PRO A 65 -19.13 -13.39 -1.86
N ASP A 66 -20.11 -12.67 -2.40
CA ASP A 66 -20.29 -12.46 -3.84
C ASP A 66 -19.46 -11.29 -4.41
N ASP A 67 -18.71 -10.57 -3.56
CA ASP A 67 -17.85 -9.49 -4.02
C ASP A 67 -16.66 -10.01 -4.84
N PRO A 68 -16.08 -9.17 -5.70
CA PRO A 68 -14.79 -9.46 -6.29
C PRO A 68 -13.74 -9.88 -5.27
N ILE A 69 -12.98 -10.93 -5.61
CA ILE A 69 -11.93 -11.46 -4.73
C ILE A 69 -10.77 -10.46 -4.72
N LEU A 70 -10.46 -9.94 -3.54
CA LEU A 70 -9.25 -9.15 -3.31
C LEU A 70 -8.06 -10.10 -3.20
N ILE A 71 -7.12 -9.92 -4.12
CA ILE A 71 -5.88 -10.68 -4.17
C ILE A 71 -4.75 -9.74 -3.77
N GLN A 72 -3.96 -10.19 -2.80
CA GLN A 72 -2.72 -9.53 -2.42
C GLN A 72 -1.56 -10.51 -2.55
N ILE A 73 -0.54 -10.15 -3.31
CA ILE A 73 0.67 -10.94 -3.48
C ILE A 73 1.84 -10.14 -2.91
N ASN A 74 2.57 -10.71 -1.96
CA ASN A 74 3.83 -10.17 -1.46
C ASN A 74 4.95 -11.13 -1.85
N LEU A 75 6.06 -10.58 -2.33
CA LEU A 75 7.22 -11.35 -2.80
C LEU A 75 8.50 -10.53 -2.64
N LEU A 76 9.63 -11.20 -2.76
CA LEU A 76 10.92 -10.54 -2.93
C LEU A 76 11.31 -10.60 -4.41
N VAL A 77 11.75 -9.47 -4.94
CA VAL A 77 12.33 -9.39 -6.27
C VAL A 77 13.78 -8.93 -6.10
N ARG A 78 14.72 -9.87 -6.23
CA ARG A 78 16.07 -9.75 -5.64
C ARG A 78 15.92 -9.54 -4.13
N ASP A 79 16.40 -8.43 -3.61
CA ASP A 79 16.29 -8.07 -2.18
C ASP A 79 15.24 -7.00 -1.91
N LYS A 80 14.43 -6.66 -2.93
CA LYS A 80 13.41 -5.63 -2.82
C LYS A 80 12.05 -6.25 -2.46
N PRO A 81 11.44 -5.85 -1.33
CA PRO A 81 10.06 -6.21 -1.03
C PRO A 81 9.12 -5.61 -2.08
N VAL A 82 8.29 -6.47 -2.63
CA VAL A 82 7.30 -6.10 -3.63
C VAL A 82 5.94 -6.59 -3.16
N ARG A 83 4.94 -5.76 -3.34
CA ARG A 83 3.53 -6.11 -3.14
C ARG A 83 2.76 -5.78 -4.41
N MET A 84 1.74 -6.57 -4.68
CA MET A 84 0.72 -6.29 -5.69
C MET A 84 -0.64 -6.54 -5.05
N GLN A 85 -1.59 -5.64 -5.26
CA GLN A 85 -2.97 -5.82 -4.83
C GLN A 85 -3.94 -5.47 -5.97
N THR A 86 -4.96 -6.30 -6.15
CA THR A 86 -6.03 -6.07 -7.13
C THR A 86 -7.30 -6.83 -6.76
N LEU A 87 -8.44 -6.34 -7.26
CA LEU A 87 -9.67 -7.11 -7.30
C LEU A 87 -9.66 -8.04 -8.51
N ASN A 88 -10.40 -9.14 -8.38
CA ASN A 88 -10.70 -10.07 -9.46
C ASN A 88 -12.19 -10.44 -9.41
N ASP A 89 -12.91 -10.07 -10.45
CA ASP A 89 -14.36 -10.25 -10.54
C ASP A 89 -14.76 -11.66 -11.01
N SER A 90 -13.79 -12.57 -11.22
CA SER A 90 -14.07 -13.92 -11.71
C SER A 90 -13.12 -14.97 -11.12
N PRO A 91 -13.62 -16.02 -10.45
CA PRO A 91 -12.78 -17.08 -9.87
C PRO A 91 -12.05 -17.92 -10.93
N HIS A 92 -12.42 -17.81 -12.21
CA HIS A 92 -11.87 -18.60 -13.30
C HIS A 92 -10.98 -17.80 -14.27
N ARG A 93 -10.88 -16.48 -14.14
CA ARG A 93 -10.11 -15.62 -15.06
C ARG A 93 -8.99 -14.88 -14.33
N TRP A 94 -7.75 -15.33 -14.55
CA TRP A 94 -6.59 -14.84 -13.81
C TRP A 94 -5.63 -13.97 -14.64
N ASP A 95 -5.88 -13.79 -15.94
CA ASP A 95 -4.93 -13.13 -16.83
C ASP A 95 -4.64 -11.68 -16.44
N ALA A 96 -5.64 -10.95 -15.96
CA ALA A 96 -5.47 -9.57 -15.52
C ALA A 96 -4.60 -9.48 -14.26
N VAL A 97 -4.82 -10.40 -13.30
CA VAL A 97 -4.04 -10.54 -12.08
C VAL A 97 -2.58 -10.87 -12.42
N LEU A 98 -2.36 -11.86 -13.28
CA LEU A 98 -1.02 -12.29 -13.68
C LEU A 98 -0.29 -11.20 -14.48
N ARG A 99 -0.95 -10.53 -15.43
CA ARG A 99 -0.38 -9.37 -16.15
C ARG A 99 -0.04 -8.21 -15.22
N ARG A 100 -0.75 -8.05 -14.10
CA ARG A 100 -0.45 -7.02 -13.10
C ARG A 100 0.74 -7.43 -12.23
N LEU A 101 0.79 -8.67 -11.77
CA LEU A 101 1.96 -9.23 -11.06
C LEU A 101 3.23 -9.11 -11.91
N ASP A 102 3.13 -9.49 -13.18
CA ASP A 102 4.22 -9.41 -14.15
C ASP A 102 4.79 -8.00 -14.30
N ARG A 103 3.90 -7.01 -14.51
CA ARG A 103 4.28 -5.59 -14.57
C ARG A 103 4.95 -5.13 -13.28
N GLN A 104 4.49 -5.62 -12.13
CA GLN A 104 5.06 -5.27 -10.83
C GLN A 104 6.48 -5.83 -10.66
N ILE A 105 6.71 -7.08 -11.07
CA ILE A 105 8.04 -7.72 -11.06
C ILE A 105 9.00 -6.98 -11.99
N VAL A 106 8.58 -6.73 -13.24
CA VAL A 106 9.42 -6.06 -14.25
C VAL A 106 9.85 -4.67 -13.77
N ARG A 107 8.96 -3.92 -13.10
CA ARG A 107 9.31 -2.61 -12.54
C ARG A 107 10.29 -2.66 -11.39
N ALA A 108 10.30 -3.74 -10.63
CA ALA A 108 11.23 -3.93 -9.52
C ALA A 108 12.63 -4.36 -9.98
N TRP A 109 12.82 -4.79 -11.24
CA TRP A 109 14.11 -5.27 -11.78
C TRP A 109 15.09 -4.17 -12.19
N GLY A 110 14.59 -3.02 -12.62
CA GLY A 110 15.40 -1.94 -13.17
C GLY A 110 15.54 -0.76 -12.21
N PRO A 111 16.29 0.28 -12.62
CA PRO A 111 16.26 1.57 -11.95
C PRO A 111 14.82 2.05 -11.80
N TRP A 112 14.49 2.55 -10.62
CA TRP A 112 13.13 3.02 -10.37
C TRP A 112 12.74 4.15 -11.33
N ARG A 113 11.53 4.02 -11.85
CA ARG A 113 10.82 5.09 -12.55
C ARG A 113 9.42 5.16 -11.94
N PRO A 114 8.88 6.38 -11.68
CA PRO A 114 7.52 6.53 -11.21
C PRO A 114 6.56 5.72 -12.08
N ARG A 115 5.69 4.93 -11.45
CA ARG A 115 4.67 4.21 -12.21
C ARG A 115 3.76 5.18 -12.99
N PRO A 116 3.22 4.78 -14.15
CA PRO A 116 2.25 5.55 -14.92
C PRO A 116 1.09 6.01 -14.04
N TRP A 117 0.66 7.24 -14.31
CA TRP A 117 -0.45 7.88 -13.64
C TRP A 117 -1.29 8.67 -14.67
N PRO A 118 -2.63 8.54 -14.66
CA PRO A 118 -3.40 7.61 -13.85
C PRO A 118 -3.19 6.14 -14.25
N ASP A 119 -3.33 5.21 -13.30
CA ASP A 119 -3.34 3.77 -13.58
C ASP A 119 -4.79 3.28 -13.64
N SER A 120 -5.33 3.10 -14.85
CA SER A 120 -6.71 2.66 -15.07
C SER A 120 -6.97 1.23 -14.57
N THR A 121 -5.93 0.47 -14.26
CA THR A 121 -6.06 -0.88 -13.71
C THR A 121 -6.16 -0.88 -12.18
N ARG A 122 -6.23 0.30 -11.54
CA ARG A 122 -6.34 0.44 -10.09
C ARG A 122 -7.62 1.17 -9.71
N THR A 123 -8.32 0.61 -8.73
CA THR A 123 -9.42 1.27 -8.04
C THR A 123 -8.85 2.22 -6.98
N LEU A 124 -9.18 3.52 -7.09
CA LEU A 124 -8.95 4.49 -6.03
C LEU A 124 -10.17 4.53 -5.11
N LEU A 125 -10.02 4.01 -3.90
CA LEU A 125 -11.11 3.98 -2.91
C LEU A 125 -11.39 5.38 -2.38
N THR A 126 -12.66 5.67 -2.10
CA THR A 126 -13.11 6.87 -1.40
C THR A 126 -13.78 6.45 -0.10
N ALA A 127 -13.69 7.28 0.93
CA ALA A 127 -14.32 6.97 2.20
C ALA A 127 -15.85 6.99 2.07
N PRO A 128 -16.54 5.93 2.54
CA PRO A 128 -17.99 5.98 2.74
C PRO A 128 -18.36 7.00 3.82
N GLY A 129 -19.52 7.65 3.69
CA GLY A 129 -19.92 8.75 4.59
C GLY A 129 -20.06 8.37 6.08
N HIS A 130 -20.28 7.10 6.39
CA HIS A 130 -20.46 6.60 7.76
C HIS A 130 -19.40 5.58 8.17
N ALA A 131 -18.26 5.54 7.48
CA ALA A 131 -17.20 4.58 7.80
C ALA A 131 -16.53 4.91 9.13
N THR A 132 -16.14 3.86 9.86
CA THR A 132 -15.41 3.96 11.14
C THR A 132 -13.99 3.43 11.00
N ILE A 133 -13.13 3.78 11.95
CA ILE A 133 -11.76 3.24 12.01
C ILE A 133 -11.85 1.78 12.49
N VAL A 134 -11.68 0.84 11.56
CA VAL A 134 -11.71 -0.60 11.83
C VAL A 134 -10.31 -1.18 12.03
N ARG A 135 -9.26 -0.46 11.62
CA ARG A 135 -7.88 -0.91 11.72
C ARG A 135 -6.96 0.22 12.15
N ARG A 136 -6.18 -0.01 13.20
CA ARG A 136 -5.09 0.86 13.64
C ARG A 136 -3.76 0.12 13.42
N LYS A 137 -2.81 0.77 12.75
CA LYS A 137 -1.49 0.21 12.47
C LYS A 137 -0.41 1.18 12.95
N GLU A 138 0.36 0.72 13.92
CA GLU A 138 1.62 1.36 14.29
C GLU A 138 2.72 0.92 13.33
N VAL A 139 3.48 1.87 12.81
CA VAL A 139 4.57 1.60 11.87
C VAL A 139 5.84 2.33 12.29
N ALA A 140 6.97 1.63 12.34
CA ALA A 140 8.26 2.30 12.38
C ALA A 140 8.49 2.93 11.01
N ALA A 141 8.17 4.22 10.87
CA ALA A 141 8.29 4.93 9.61
C ALA A 141 9.77 4.99 9.21
N ALA A 142 10.07 4.56 7.98
CA ALA A 142 11.43 4.62 7.47
C ALA A 142 11.88 6.09 7.39
N ARG A 143 13.05 6.39 7.96
CA ARG A 143 13.70 7.68 7.76
C ARG A 143 14.41 7.68 6.41
N THR A 144 13.91 8.43 5.45
CA THR A 144 14.42 8.38 4.07
C THR A 144 14.07 9.63 3.27
N THR A 145 14.55 9.72 2.02
CA THR A 145 14.27 10.83 1.12
C THR A 145 12.89 10.66 0.47
N PRO A 146 12.24 11.74 -0.01
CA PRO A 146 10.97 11.62 -0.74
C PRO A 146 11.06 10.70 -1.97
N TRP A 147 12.23 10.57 -2.59
CA TRP A 147 12.45 9.72 -3.75
C TRP A 147 12.48 8.24 -3.38
N CYS A 148 13.27 7.88 -2.37
CA CYS A 148 13.27 6.51 -1.83
C CYS A 148 11.89 6.11 -1.30
N ALA A 149 11.17 7.03 -0.62
CA ALA A 149 9.79 6.80 -0.21
C ALA A 149 8.85 6.57 -1.41
N SER A 150 9.07 7.25 -2.53
CA SER A 150 8.30 7.09 -3.78
C SER A 150 8.59 5.77 -4.49
N GLU A 151 9.81 5.27 -4.37
CA GLU A 151 10.18 3.93 -4.82
C GLU A 151 9.47 2.86 -3.99
N ILE A 152 9.42 3.01 -2.66
CA ILE A 152 8.67 2.11 -1.76
C ILE A 152 7.17 2.16 -2.07
N LEU A 153 6.61 3.37 -2.28
CA LEU A 153 5.23 3.57 -2.69
C LEU A 153 4.87 2.72 -3.91
N ASP A 154 5.75 2.66 -4.91
CA ASP A 154 5.53 1.86 -6.12
C ASP A 154 5.77 0.38 -5.90
N ALA A 155 6.87 0.01 -5.24
CA ALA A 155 7.22 -1.37 -4.97
C ALA A 155 6.14 -2.09 -4.17
N MET A 156 5.56 -1.39 -3.20
CA MET A 156 4.53 -1.92 -2.31
C MET A 156 3.10 -1.76 -2.83
N ASP A 157 2.97 -1.24 -4.06
CA ASP A 157 1.70 -1.02 -4.73
C ASP A 157 0.72 -0.19 -3.88
N TYR A 158 1.25 0.88 -3.30
CA TYR A 158 0.53 1.86 -2.50
C TYR A 158 0.12 3.06 -3.35
N ASN A 159 -0.95 3.75 -2.93
CA ASN A 159 -1.32 5.07 -3.49
C ASN A 159 -0.83 6.24 -2.61
N MET A 160 -0.42 5.93 -1.37
CA MET A 160 0.13 6.84 -0.38
C MET A 160 1.08 6.07 0.53
N HIS A 161 2.20 6.68 0.91
CA HIS A 161 3.20 6.07 1.78
C HIS A 161 3.70 7.09 2.80
N LEU A 162 3.54 6.75 4.08
CA LEU A 162 4.00 7.55 5.22
C LEU A 162 5.45 7.16 5.55
N PHE A 163 6.30 8.18 5.70
CA PHE A 163 7.72 8.04 6.03
C PHE A 163 8.16 9.22 6.91
N THR A 164 9.36 9.14 7.47
CA THR A 164 10.01 10.28 8.11
C THR A 164 10.99 10.88 7.11
N ASP A 165 10.79 12.15 6.76
CA ASP A 165 11.66 12.84 5.80
C ASP A 165 13.02 13.10 6.43
N VAL A 166 14.08 12.59 5.80
CA VAL A 166 15.45 12.75 6.29
C VAL A 166 15.90 14.21 6.31
N GLU A 167 15.36 15.06 5.43
CA GLU A 167 15.75 16.48 5.35
C GLU A 167 15.17 17.29 6.51
N THR A 168 13.88 17.06 6.83
CA THR A 168 13.16 17.89 7.82
C THR A 168 12.99 17.19 9.17
N GLY A 169 13.18 15.88 9.23
CA GLY A 169 12.86 15.05 10.41
C GLY A 169 11.36 14.89 10.65
N GLU A 170 10.50 15.43 9.78
CA GLU A 170 9.06 15.42 9.93
C GLU A 170 8.45 14.14 9.35
N GLU A 171 7.28 13.76 9.84
CA GLU A 171 6.48 12.82 9.09
C GLU A 171 5.94 13.45 7.81
N ALA A 172 5.95 12.66 6.75
CA ALA A 172 5.57 13.07 5.43
C ALA A 172 4.87 11.94 4.70
N VAL A 173 4.10 12.30 3.68
CA VAL A 173 3.43 11.35 2.80
C VAL A 173 3.78 11.69 1.36
N VAL A 174 4.35 10.70 0.65
CA VAL A 174 4.33 10.70 -0.81
C VAL A 174 3.07 9.98 -1.29
N TYR A 175 2.41 10.51 -2.30
CA TYR A 175 1.15 9.95 -2.80
C TYR A 175 0.93 10.22 -4.28
N ARG A 176 0.04 9.44 -4.88
CA ARG A 176 -0.32 9.54 -6.29
C ARG A 176 -1.47 10.51 -6.51
N ALA A 177 -1.22 11.61 -7.23
CA ALA A 177 -2.21 12.61 -7.60
C ALA A 177 -1.65 13.63 -8.60
N GLY A 178 -2.55 14.41 -9.21
CA GLY A 178 -2.19 15.54 -10.06
C GLY A 178 -1.58 15.12 -11.42
N PRO A 179 -1.12 16.11 -12.22
CA PRO A 179 -0.68 15.89 -13.60
C PRO A 179 0.62 15.09 -13.71
N THR A 180 1.53 15.22 -12.73
CA THR A 180 2.80 14.48 -12.69
C THR A 180 2.67 13.11 -12.04
N GLY A 181 1.55 12.85 -11.34
CA GLY A 181 1.26 11.60 -10.67
C GLY A 181 2.05 11.31 -9.40
N LEU A 182 2.83 12.27 -8.89
CA LEU A 182 3.55 12.12 -7.63
C LEU A 182 3.54 13.43 -6.85
N ARG A 183 3.12 13.37 -5.59
CA ARG A 183 3.04 14.53 -4.71
C ARG A 183 3.64 14.25 -3.35
N LEU A 184 4.14 15.30 -2.71
CA LEU A 184 4.65 15.30 -1.34
C LEU A 184 3.80 16.21 -0.45
N VAL A 185 3.45 15.73 0.73
CA VAL A 185 2.95 16.56 1.83
C VAL A 185 3.76 16.28 3.07
N ARG A 186 4.13 17.33 3.80
CA ARG A 186 4.85 17.27 5.07
C ARG A 186 4.00 17.91 6.17
N GLN A 187 4.35 17.63 7.42
CA GLN A 187 3.64 18.22 8.56
C GLN A 187 3.70 19.75 8.59
N ARG A 188 4.86 20.35 8.30
CA ARG A 188 5.04 21.81 8.44
C ARG A 188 5.77 22.42 7.25
N HIS A 189 6.87 21.82 6.81
CA HIS A 189 7.72 22.42 5.79
C HIS A 189 7.23 22.15 4.36
N VAL A 190 7.04 23.20 3.54
CA VAL A 190 6.46 23.08 2.18
C VAL A 190 7.44 23.40 1.04
N HIS A 191 8.73 23.53 1.34
CA HIS A 191 9.74 23.79 0.32
C HIS A 191 10.05 22.52 -0.50
N PRO A 192 10.47 22.65 -1.77
CA PRO A 192 10.95 21.50 -2.56
C PRO A 192 12.10 20.75 -1.86
N PRO A 193 12.20 19.42 -2.00
CA PRO A 193 13.35 18.67 -1.51
C PRO A 193 14.65 19.20 -2.13
N ARG A 194 15.73 19.22 -1.35
CA ARG A 194 17.04 19.67 -1.84
C ARG A 194 17.70 18.68 -2.79
N GLU A 195 17.50 17.39 -2.54
CA GLU A 195 18.06 16.33 -3.37
C GLU A 195 17.38 16.33 -4.76
N PRO A 196 18.16 16.37 -5.84
CA PRO A 196 17.60 16.25 -7.18
C PRO A 196 16.98 14.86 -7.35
N GLY A 197 15.83 14.79 -7.99
CA GLY A 197 15.25 13.53 -8.42
C GLY A 197 14.43 13.71 -9.69
N PRO A 198 13.64 12.72 -10.09
CA PRO A 198 12.81 12.84 -11.30
C PRO A 198 11.90 14.07 -11.23
N ASP A 199 11.69 14.79 -12.34
CA ASP A 199 10.86 16.02 -12.38
C ASP A 199 9.36 15.81 -12.05
N ALA A 200 8.97 14.63 -11.56
CA ALA A 200 7.60 14.22 -11.33
C ALA A 200 7.04 14.60 -9.93
N LEU A 201 7.84 14.97 -8.94
CA LEU A 201 7.33 15.24 -7.58
C LEU A 201 6.89 16.69 -7.42
N VAL A 202 5.61 16.88 -7.10
CA VAL A 202 5.05 18.19 -6.76
C VAL A 202 4.80 18.29 -5.26
N VAL A 203 5.44 19.26 -4.61
CA VAL A 203 5.21 19.53 -3.18
C VAL A 203 3.90 20.29 -2.99
N ASN A 204 3.12 19.88 -2.00
CA ASN A 204 1.94 20.63 -1.57
C ASN A 204 2.36 21.97 -0.98
N SER A 205 1.72 23.04 -1.47
CA SER A 205 1.96 24.41 -1.01
C SER A 205 1.41 24.71 0.39
N ARG A 206 0.72 23.74 1.01
CA ARG A 206 0.18 23.85 2.37
C ARG A 206 0.68 22.68 3.22
N PRO A 207 1.03 22.93 4.49
CA PRO A 207 1.37 21.88 5.43
C PRO A 207 0.16 20.98 5.70
N ALA A 208 0.42 19.80 6.27
CA ALA A 208 -0.64 18.96 6.79
C ALA A 208 -1.43 19.73 7.87
N PRO A 209 -2.77 19.72 7.82
CA PRO A 209 -3.58 20.40 8.83
C PRO A 209 -3.37 19.75 10.20
N THR A 210 -3.41 20.56 11.26
CA THR A 210 -3.46 20.05 12.63
C THR A 210 -4.90 19.69 12.98
N LEU A 211 -5.18 18.42 13.26
CA LEU A 211 -6.54 17.90 13.50
C LEU A 211 -6.52 16.87 14.62
N THR A 212 -7.66 16.68 15.30
CA THR A 212 -7.91 15.47 16.10
C THR A 212 -8.26 14.29 15.18
N GLU A 213 -8.12 13.04 15.65
CA GLU A 213 -8.51 11.86 14.87
C GLU A 213 -9.97 11.93 14.39
N ASP A 214 -10.89 12.32 15.26
CA ASP A 214 -12.32 12.45 14.94
C ASP A 214 -12.58 13.50 13.85
N THR A 215 -11.89 14.65 13.93
CA THR A 215 -12.03 15.70 12.90
C THR A 215 -11.44 15.24 11.57
N ALA A 216 -10.31 14.53 11.60
CA ALA A 216 -9.69 13.98 10.41
C ALA A 216 -10.57 12.89 9.76
N LEU A 217 -11.22 12.05 10.56
CA LEU A 217 -12.17 11.04 10.11
C LEU A 217 -13.43 11.67 9.49
N ALA A 218 -14.05 12.64 10.18
CA ALA A 218 -15.20 13.36 9.64
C ALA A 218 -14.86 13.99 8.29
N ARG A 219 -13.73 14.69 8.20
CA ARG A 219 -13.25 15.29 6.94
C ARG A 219 -13.02 14.27 5.83
N LEU A 220 -12.48 13.10 6.15
CA LEU A 220 -12.27 12.01 5.20
C LEU A 220 -13.61 11.53 4.62
N CYS A 221 -14.60 11.30 5.48
CA CYS A 221 -15.93 10.80 5.12
C CYS A 221 -16.79 11.86 4.41
N ASP A 222 -16.92 13.06 4.97
CA ASP A 222 -17.77 14.14 4.47
C ASP A 222 -17.39 14.59 3.05
N HIS A 223 -16.09 14.57 2.74
CA HIS A 223 -15.57 14.95 1.43
C HIS A 223 -15.21 13.75 0.55
N ARG A 224 -15.54 12.52 0.98
CA ARG A 224 -15.25 11.26 0.26
C ARG A 224 -13.80 11.19 -0.24
N LEU A 225 -12.86 11.57 0.62
CA LEU A 225 -11.45 11.66 0.23
C LEU A 225 -10.82 10.27 0.09
N HIS A 226 -9.73 10.19 -0.67
CA HIS A 226 -8.93 8.98 -0.83
C HIS A 226 -8.01 8.70 0.38
N PHE A 227 -7.65 9.75 1.12
CA PHE A 227 -6.90 9.70 2.36
C PHE A 227 -6.95 11.07 3.06
N VAL A 228 -6.59 11.11 4.34
CA VAL A 228 -6.27 12.34 5.07
C VAL A 228 -4.94 12.14 5.80
N PHE A 229 -3.95 12.95 5.46
CA PHE A 229 -2.73 13.11 6.23
C PHE A 229 -2.86 14.37 7.08
N PHE A 230 -2.60 14.26 8.38
CA PHE A 230 -2.77 15.35 9.34
C PHE A 230 -1.71 15.27 10.43
N THR A 231 -1.40 16.42 11.03
CA THR A 231 -0.66 16.48 12.29
C THR A 231 -1.66 16.29 13.41
N ASP A 232 -1.50 15.22 14.19
CA ASP A 232 -2.36 14.94 15.32
C ASP A 232 -2.24 16.03 16.39
N ALA A 233 -3.36 16.63 16.79
CA ALA A 233 -3.36 17.75 17.73
C ALA A 233 -2.81 17.37 19.12
N ASP A 234 -3.02 16.12 19.54
CA ASP A 234 -2.65 15.65 20.87
C ASP A 234 -1.18 15.20 20.94
N SER A 235 -0.75 14.38 19.97
CA SER A 235 0.61 13.82 19.95
C SER A 235 1.62 14.61 19.12
N GLY A 236 1.17 15.52 18.26
CA GLY A 236 2.01 16.24 17.31
C GLY A 236 2.58 15.37 16.18
N ARG A 237 2.21 14.09 16.10
CA ARG A 237 2.71 13.14 15.09
C ARG A 237 1.90 13.22 13.80
N GLY A 238 2.55 13.01 12.65
CA GLY A 238 1.88 12.90 11.37
C GLY A 238 1.14 11.57 11.25
N LYS A 239 -0.19 11.58 11.22
CA LYS A 239 -1.03 10.38 11.09
C LYS A 239 -1.71 10.33 9.73
N LEU A 240 -2.00 9.12 9.25
CA LEU A 240 -2.61 8.89 7.93
C LEU A 240 -3.86 8.02 8.04
N LEU A 241 -5.01 8.57 7.65
CA LEU A 241 -6.27 7.85 7.49
C LEU A 241 -6.50 7.50 6.02
N TYR A 242 -7.05 6.30 5.75
CA TYR A 242 -7.38 5.86 4.40
C TYR A 242 -8.54 4.85 4.34
N PRO A 243 -9.34 4.87 3.26
CA PRO A 243 -10.37 3.85 3.02
C PRO A 243 -9.74 2.50 2.70
N ARG A 244 -10.39 1.43 3.16
CA ARG A 244 -10.02 0.03 2.91
C ARG A 244 -11.04 -0.64 2.02
N TYR A 245 -10.66 -1.77 1.45
CA TYR A 245 -11.56 -2.56 0.60
C TYR A 245 -12.75 -3.14 1.35
N ASP A 246 -12.64 -3.33 2.67
CA ASP A 246 -13.73 -3.81 3.55
C ASP A 246 -14.74 -2.71 3.94
N GLY A 247 -14.67 -1.54 3.29
CA GLY A 247 -15.53 -0.39 3.57
C GLY A 247 -15.16 0.39 4.83
N GLY A 248 -14.25 -0.12 5.67
CA GLY A 248 -13.77 0.57 6.87
C GLY A 248 -12.62 1.54 6.60
N ILE A 249 -12.21 2.27 7.64
CA ILE A 249 -11.07 3.17 7.61
C ILE A 249 -9.87 2.55 8.33
N GLY A 250 -8.69 2.64 7.71
CA GLY A 250 -7.41 2.35 8.33
C GLY A 250 -6.74 3.63 8.83
N LEU A 251 -6.16 3.56 10.04
CA LEU A 251 -5.29 4.58 10.61
C LEU A 251 -3.86 4.05 10.69
N ILE A 252 -2.90 4.81 10.16
CA ILE A 252 -1.46 4.58 10.32
C ILE A 252 -0.88 5.62 11.26
N THR A 253 -0.20 5.15 12.30
CA THR A 253 0.49 5.97 13.29
C THR A 253 1.98 5.64 13.26
N PRO A 254 2.86 6.62 13.03
CA PRO A 254 4.30 6.41 13.10
C PRO A 254 4.74 6.19 14.55
N THR A 255 5.47 5.11 14.81
CA THR A 255 6.31 4.96 15.99
C THR A 255 7.69 5.57 15.69
N GLY A 256 8.48 5.94 16.69
CA GLY A 256 9.81 6.55 16.45
C GLY A 256 10.62 5.74 15.44
N GLY A 257 11.11 6.38 14.37
CA GLY A 257 11.73 5.70 13.24
C GLY A 257 13.06 5.02 13.59
N VAL A 258 13.37 3.93 12.89
CA VAL A 258 14.69 3.29 12.90
C VAL A 258 15.49 3.87 11.73
N ASP A 259 16.76 4.20 11.94
CA ASP A 259 17.63 4.67 10.87
C ASP A 259 17.73 3.60 9.78
N ALA A 260 17.35 3.94 8.55
CA ALA A 260 17.54 3.05 7.41
C ALA A 260 19.05 2.94 7.15
N VAL A 261 19.65 1.82 7.55
CA VAL A 261 21.05 1.51 7.26
C VAL A 261 21.22 1.55 5.74
N THR A 262 22.00 2.53 5.28
CA THR A 262 22.42 2.66 3.89
C THR A 262 23.40 1.52 3.62
N GLY A 263 23.03 0.61 2.73
CA GLY A 263 23.90 -0.44 2.17
C GLY A 263 23.97 -0.28 0.66
#